data_AF-A0A430BFJ6-F1
#
_entry.id   AF-A0A430BFJ6-F1
#
_cell.length_a   1.000
_cell.length_b   1.000
_cell.length_c   1.000
_cell.angle_alpha   90.00
_cell.angle_beta   90.00
_cell.angle_gamma   90.00
#
_symmetry.space_group_name_H-M   'P 1'
#
loop_
_entity.id
_entity.type
_entity.pdbx_description
1 polymer ?
#
loop_
_entity_poly.entity_id
_entity_poly.type
_entity_poly.pdbx_seq_one_letter_code
_entity_poly.pdbx_strand_id
1 'polypeptide(L)'
;MHHADLRHATAPTPVIQPWDYVVMRRNAAGLSIDHLAAALGGKLFARHLRAIETPGLRFQQIARLDQVIPFSATVYRQLADLPPHQHPRLCQRCGWDAHTDQPDGHGGLITWSRTDDAICTRCEQGTAQ
;
A
#
# COMPACT_ATOMS: atom_id res chain seq x y z
N MET A 1 -44.66 7.74 8.80
CA MET A 1 -43.35 8.41 8.83
C MET A 1 -42.28 7.36 8.54
N HIS A 2 -41.91 7.21 7.27
CA HIS A 2 -40.85 6.29 6.86
C HIS A 2 -39.53 7.08 6.79
N HIS A 3 -38.66 6.88 7.78
CA HIS A 3 -37.26 7.24 7.63
C HIS A 3 -36.63 6.20 6.70
N ALA A 4 -36.52 6.55 5.42
CA ALA A 4 -35.66 5.84 4.51
C ALA A 4 -34.22 6.21 4.90
N ASP A 5 -33.59 5.32 5.66
CA ASP A 5 -32.14 5.32 5.85
C ASP A 5 -31.51 5.11 4.47
N LEU A 6 -31.10 6.22 3.85
CA LEU A 6 -30.22 6.21 2.69
C LEU A 6 -28.88 5.65 3.17
N ARG A 7 -28.78 4.32 3.17
CA ARG A 7 -27.51 3.60 3.22
C ARG A 7 -26.65 4.23 2.13
N HIS A 8 -25.64 4.99 2.53
CA HIS A 8 -24.58 5.44 1.64
C HIS A 8 -24.15 4.23 0.84
N ALA A 9 -24.45 4.24 -0.47
CA ALA A 9 -23.90 3.25 -1.36
C ALA A 9 -22.38 3.42 -1.26
N THR A 10 -21.73 2.53 -0.52
CA THR A 10 -20.27 2.48 -0.42
C THR A 10 -19.76 2.39 -1.84
N ALA A 11 -19.15 3.47 -2.34
CA ALA A 11 -18.47 3.41 -3.63
C ALA A 11 -17.53 2.20 -3.57
N PRO A 12 -17.45 1.39 -4.64
CA PRO A 12 -16.61 0.20 -4.62
C PRO A 12 -15.20 0.60 -4.23
N THR A 13 -14.71 0.05 -3.12
CA THR A 13 -13.35 0.32 -2.64
C THR A 13 -12.38 0.07 -3.79
N PRO A 14 -11.50 1.02 -4.12
CA PRO A 14 -10.55 0.83 -5.21
C PRO A 14 -9.75 -0.45 -5.00
N VAL A 15 -9.72 -1.30 -6.01
CA VAL A 15 -8.93 -2.54 -5.98
C VAL A 15 -7.48 -2.16 -6.20
N ILE A 16 -6.66 -2.33 -5.17
CA ILE A 16 -5.22 -2.10 -5.25
C ILE A 16 -4.58 -3.25 -6.04
N GLN A 17 -3.92 -2.92 -7.15
CA GLN A 17 -3.18 -3.90 -7.93
C GLN A 17 -1.75 -4.07 -7.39
N PRO A 18 -1.01 -5.12 -7.78
CA PRO A 18 0.35 -5.35 -7.30
C PRO A 18 1.32 -4.21 -7.59
N TRP A 19 1.24 -3.61 -8.78
CA TRP A 19 2.07 -2.46 -9.15
C TRP A 19 1.69 -1.21 -8.33
N ASP A 20 0.41 -1.01 -8.06
CA ASP A 20 -0.08 0.09 -7.21
C ASP A 20 0.47 -0.08 -5.79
N TYR A 21 0.45 -1.30 -5.25
CA TYR A 21 1.02 -1.59 -3.94
C TYR A 21 2.50 -1.19 -3.84
N VAL A 22 3.31 -1.52 -4.86
CA VAL A 22 4.73 -1.15 -4.88
C VAL A 22 4.90 0.37 -4.90
N VAL A 23 4.15 1.07 -5.76
CA VAL A 23 4.14 2.54 -5.83
C VAL A 23 3.74 3.14 -4.48
N MET A 24 2.66 2.64 -3.86
CA MET A 24 2.15 3.12 -2.57
C MET A 24 3.17 2.94 -1.46
N ARG A 25 3.81 1.77 -1.34
CA ARG A 25 4.82 1.51 -0.31
C ARG A 25 6.05 2.39 -0.51
N ARG A 26 6.50 2.57 -1.76
CA ARG A 26 7.63 3.47 -2.07
C ARG A 26 7.30 4.93 -1.72
N ASN A 27 6.13 5.41 -2.12
CA ASN A 27 5.68 6.79 -1.84
C ASN A 27 5.50 7.02 -0.34
N ALA A 28 4.95 6.04 0.40
CA ALA A 28 4.78 6.12 1.85
C ALA A 28 6.12 6.17 2.63
N ALA A 29 7.18 5.64 2.03
CA ALA A 29 8.55 5.76 2.54
C ALA A 29 9.23 7.09 2.11
N GLY A 30 8.57 7.91 1.29
CA GLY A 30 9.13 9.17 0.79
C GLY A 30 10.27 8.99 -0.22
N LEU A 31 10.37 7.82 -0.86
CA LEU A 31 11.48 7.52 -1.76
C LEU A 31 11.09 7.69 -3.23
N SER A 32 12.00 8.26 -4.03
CA SER A 32 11.93 8.14 -5.48
C SER A 32 12.40 6.74 -5.91
N ILE A 33 12.10 6.36 -7.16
CA ILE A 33 12.62 5.11 -7.74
C ILE A 33 14.14 5.08 -7.68
N ASP A 34 14.80 6.20 -8.01
CA ASP A 34 16.26 6.25 -8.08
C ASP A 34 16.89 6.18 -6.68
N HIS A 35 16.26 6.76 -5.65
CA HIS A 35 16.71 6.61 -4.25
C HIS A 35 16.53 5.18 -3.74
N LEU A 36 15.38 4.56 -4.01
CA LEU A 36 15.14 3.17 -3.64
C LEU A 36 16.12 2.24 -4.37
N ALA A 37 16.37 2.47 -5.66
CA ALA A 37 17.35 1.73 -6.43
C ALA A 37 18.76 1.87 -5.87
N ALA A 38 19.17 3.09 -5.49
CA ALA A 38 20.47 3.34 -4.89
C ALA A 38 20.64 2.54 -3.59
N ALA A 39 19.62 2.51 -2.73
CA ALA A 39 19.62 1.73 -1.49
C ALA A 39 19.65 0.21 -1.72
N LEU A 40 19.11 -0.29 -2.85
CA LEU A 40 19.12 -1.70 -3.22
C LEU A 40 20.43 -2.16 -3.91
N GLY A 41 21.31 -1.23 -4.32
CA GLY A 41 22.57 -1.56 -4.99
C GLY A 41 22.79 -0.91 -6.37
N GLY A 42 22.01 0.11 -6.73
CA GLY A 42 22.31 1.03 -7.84
C GLY A 42 21.43 0.88 -9.08
N LYS A 43 21.94 1.36 -10.23
CA LYS A 43 21.15 1.66 -11.45
C LYS A 43 20.41 0.46 -12.07
N LEU A 44 20.91 -0.77 -11.88
CA LEU A 44 20.22 -1.98 -12.36
C LEU A 44 18.83 -2.13 -11.71
N PHE A 45 18.70 -1.77 -10.43
CA PHE A 45 17.43 -1.80 -9.71
C PHE A 45 16.46 -0.73 -10.17
N ALA A 46 16.93 0.44 -10.63
CA ALA A 46 16.04 1.50 -11.12
C ALA A 46 15.20 1.04 -12.31
N ARG A 47 15.81 0.30 -13.25
CA ARG A 47 15.08 -0.28 -14.38
C ARG A 47 14.07 -1.35 -13.93
N HIS A 48 14.46 -2.20 -12.99
CA HIS A 48 13.60 -3.24 -12.46
C HIS A 48 12.39 -2.67 -11.69
N LEU A 49 12.61 -1.65 -10.86
CA LEU A 49 11.56 -0.95 -10.12
C LEU A 49 10.55 -0.27 -11.06
N ARG A 50 11.02 0.41 -12.12
CA ARG A 50 10.12 0.99 -13.14
C ARG A 50 9.25 -0.06 -13.80
N ALA A 51 9.82 -1.23 -14.09
CA ALA A 51 9.08 -2.34 -14.68
C ALA A 51 8.03 -2.91 -13.70
N ILE A 52 8.37 -3.09 -12.43
CA ILE A 52 7.43 -3.57 -11.40
C ILE A 52 6.29 -2.58 -11.15
N GLU A 53 6.55 -1.27 -11.22
CA GLU A 53 5.53 -0.22 -11.07
C GLU A 53 4.73 0.02 -12.36
N THR A 54 5.02 -0.68 -13.46
CA THR A 54 4.28 -0.53 -14.71
C THR A 54 2.94 -1.27 -14.64
N PRO A 55 1.81 -0.60 -14.89
CA PRO A 55 0.49 -1.23 -14.90
C PRO A 55 0.41 -2.43 -15.85
N GLY A 56 -0.22 -3.52 -15.39
CA GLY A 56 -0.41 -4.74 -16.16
C GLY A 56 0.78 -5.71 -16.15
N LEU A 57 1.96 -5.30 -15.68
CA LEU A 57 3.09 -6.21 -15.49
C LEU A 57 3.04 -6.86 -14.11
N ARG A 58 3.29 -8.18 -14.09
CA ARG A 58 3.36 -8.99 -12.87
C ARG A 58 4.70 -9.71 -12.84
N PHE A 59 5.36 -9.67 -11.69
CA PHE A 59 6.66 -10.31 -11.51
C PHE A 59 6.55 -11.41 -10.47
N GLN A 60 7.01 -12.61 -10.81
CA GLN A 60 7.08 -13.73 -9.87
C GLN A 60 8.14 -13.49 -8.78
N GLN A 61 9.22 -12.80 -9.15
CA GLN A 61 10.30 -12.42 -8.26
C GLN A 61 10.49 -10.91 -8.31
N ILE A 62 10.34 -10.29 -7.15
CA ILE A 62 10.61 -8.88 -6.93
C ILE A 62 11.88 -8.73 -6.09
N ALA A 63 12.58 -7.61 -6.25
CA ALA A 63 13.70 -7.26 -5.37
C ALA A 63 13.28 -7.32 -3.90
N ARG A 64 14.24 -7.51 -3.00
CA ARG A 64 14.05 -7.54 -1.54
C ARG A 64 13.76 -6.12 -1.00
N LEU A 65 12.61 -5.57 -1.37
CA LEU A 65 12.18 -4.22 -0.99
C LEU A 65 12.01 -4.08 0.53
N ASP A 66 11.73 -5.20 1.21
CA ASP A 66 11.61 -5.33 2.67
C ASP A 66 12.87 -4.90 3.42
N GLN A 67 14.03 -4.87 2.76
CA GLN A 67 15.29 -4.41 3.35
C GLN A 67 15.43 -2.89 3.43
N VAL A 68 14.64 -2.14 2.65
CA VAL A 68 14.78 -0.68 2.52
C VAL A 68 13.50 0.05 2.92
N ILE A 69 12.35 -0.52 2.61
CA ILE A 69 11.03 0.05 2.91
C ILE A 69 10.17 -1.01 3.60
N PRO A 70 9.20 -0.61 4.44
CA PRO A 70 8.31 -1.59 5.02
C PRO A 70 7.40 -2.11 3.89
N PHE A 71 7.65 -3.35 3.47
CA PHE A 71 7.04 -3.97 2.30
C PHE A 71 6.82 -5.46 2.56
N SER A 72 5.64 -5.98 2.19
CA SER A 72 5.30 -7.39 2.35
C SER A 72 5.24 -8.08 1.00
N ALA A 73 6.21 -8.97 0.74
CA ALA A 73 6.20 -9.84 -0.44
C ALA A 73 5.01 -10.79 -0.45
N THR A 74 4.46 -11.14 0.72
CA THR A 74 3.25 -11.96 0.83
C THR A 74 2.02 -11.18 0.35
N VAL A 75 1.85 -9.93 0.77
CA VAL A 75 0.76 -9.08 0.27
C VAL A 75 0.88 -8.88 -1.23
N TYR A 76 2.09 -8.59 -1.74
CA TYR A 76 2.30 -8.46 -3.18
C TYR A 76 1.85 -9.71 -3.95
N ARG A 77 2.22 -10.91 -3.50
CA ARG A 77 1.78 -12.18 -4.11
C ARG A 77 0.27 -12.36 -4.04
N GLN A 78 -0.34 -12.07 -2.89
CA GLN A 78 -1.80 -12.13 -2.75
C GLN A 78 -2.50 -11.22 -3.77
N LEU A 79 -2.02 -10.00 -3.97
CA LEU A 79 -2.59 -9.09 -4.97
C LEU A 79 -2.38 -9.59 -6.41
N ALA A 80 -1.27 -10.29 -6.67
CA ALA A 80 -0.90 -10.75 -8.02
C ALA A 80 -1.64 -12.02 -8.44
N ASP A 81 -1.87 -12.92 -7.49
CA ASP A 81 -2.36 -14.27 -7.73
C ASP A 81 -3.85 -14.44 -7.36
N LEU A 82 -4.33 -13.71 -6.34
CA LEU A 82 -5.72 -13.83 -5.90
C LEU A 82 -6.64 -12.89 -6.70
N PRO A 83 -7.91 -13.29 -6.90
CA PRO A 83 -8.90 -12.39 -7.47
C PRO A 83 -9.20 -11.22 -6.51
N PRO A 84 -9.69 -10.06 -7.02
CA PRO A 84 -9.91 -8.85 -6.22
C PRO A 84 -10.70 -9.00 -4.93
N HIS A 85 -11.70 -9.89 -4.90
CA HIS A 85 -12.53 -10.13 -3.72
C HIS A 85 -11.82 -10.90 -2.60
N GLN A 86 -10.62 -11.44 -2.86
CA GLN A 86 -9.75 -12.12 -1.88
C GLN A 86 -8.50 -11.29 -1.56
N HIS A 87 -8.40 -10.07 -2.10
CA HIS A 87 -7.28 -9.19 -1.77
C HIS A 87 -7.32 -8.83 -0.28
N PRO A 88 -6.17 -8.78 0.39
CA PRO A 88 -6.11 -8.33 1.77
C PRO A 88 -6.61 -6.88 1.86
N ARG A 89 -7.18 -6.52 3.02
CA ARG A 89 -7.52 -5.13 3.29
C ARG A 89 -6.24 -4.32 3.44
N LEU A 90 -6.09 -3.28 2.63
CA LEU A 90 -4.96 -2.37 2.65
C LEU A 90 -5.42 -0.92 2.79
N CYS A 91 -4.61 -0.11 3.47
CA CYS A 91 -4.81 1.32 3.51
C CYS A 91 -4.72 1.89 2.09
N GLN A 92 -5.78 2.55 1.64
CA GLN A 92 -5.94 3.10 0.30
C GLN A 92 -4.99 4.26 -0.02
N ARG A 93 -4.19 4.72 0.96
CA ARG A 93 -3.19 5.78 0.78
C ARG A 93 -1.74 5.28 0.83
N CYS A 94 -1.42 4.36 1.73
CA CYS A 94 -0.03 3.92 1.93
C CYS A 94 0.18 2.41 1.77
N GLY A 95 -0.86 1.62 1.51
CA GLY A 95 -0.75 0.17 1.35
C GLY A 95 -0.39 -0.58 2.63
N TRP A 96 -0.54 0.03 3.81
CA TRP A 96 -0.35 -0.68 5.09
C TRP A 96 -1.43 -1.74 5.29
N ASP A 97 -1.05 -2.88 5.87
CA ASP A 97 -1.92 -3.98 6.25
C ASP A 97 -1.87 -4.23 7.76
N ALA A 98 -2.94 -4.79 8.32
CA ALA A 98 -3.10 -4.99 9.76
C ALA A 98 -2.19 -6.07 10.38
N HIS A 99 -1.46 -6.83 9.56
CA HIS A 99 -0.52 -7.85 10.03
C HIS A 99 0.93 -7.33 10.13
N THR A 100 1.16 -6.06 9.76
CA THR A 100 2.49 -5.44 9.83
C THR A 100 2.54 -4.37 10.92
N ASP A 101 3.26 -4.64 12.00
CA ASP A 101 3.52 -3.65 13.05
C ASP A 101 4.41 -2.53 12.54
N GLN A 102 3.89 -1.31 12.54
CA GLN A 102 4.58 -0.08 12.20
C GLN A 102 4.19 1.01 13.20
N PRO A 103 5.08 1.94 13.56
CA PRO A 103 4.73 3.06 14.42
C PRO A 103 3.82 4.03 13.68
N ASP A 104 2.86 4.59 14.39
CA ASP A 104 2.08 5.74 13.95
C ASP A 104 2.80 7.07 14.26
N GLY A 105 2.18 8.20 13.92
CA GLY A 105 2.74 9.53 14.16
C GLY A 105 2.71 10.01 15.61
N HIS A 106 2.09 9.25 16.53
CA HIS A 106 1.98 9.58 17.95
C HIS A 106 2.74 8.61 18.87
N GLY A 107 3.55 7.71 18.31
CA GLY A 107 4.34 6.74 19.07
C GLY A 107 3.58 5.47 19.47
N GLY A 108 2.34 5.30 18.99
CA GLY A 108 1.61 4.04 19.04
C GLY A 108 1.90 3.17 17.81
N LEU A 109 1.18 2.05 17.68
CA LEU A 109 1.17 1.25 16.44
C LEU A 109 0.09 1.76 15.49
N ILE A 110 0.36 1.67 14.18
CA ILE A 110 -0.63 1.93 13.15
C ILE A 110 -1.82 0.99 13.36
N THR A 111 -3.02 1.56 13.31
CA THR A 111 -4.28 0.81 13.24
C THR A 111 -5.17 1.42 12.17
N TRP A 112 -6.35 0.87 11.94
CA TRP A 112 -7.35 1.48 11.06
C TRP A 112 -7.89 2.77 11.66
N SER A 113 -8.10 3.80 10.83
CA SER A 113 -8.75 5.03 11.30
C SER A 113 -10.17 4.72 11.77
N ARG A 114 -10.61 5.46 12.80
CA ARG A 114 -11.98 5.40 13.33
C ARG A 114 -12.95 6.28 12.54
N THR A 115 -12.41 7.23 11.77
CA THR A 115 -13.16 8.25 11.02
C THR A 115 -13.31 7.87 9.54
N ASP A 116 -12.31 7.20 8.98
CA ASP A 116 -12.28 6.73 7.60
C ASP A 116 -11.71 5.30 7.55
N ASP A 117 -12.57 4.32 7.26
CA ASP A 117 -12.21 2.91 7.24
C ASP A 117 -11.33 2.51 6.04
N ALA A 118 -11.14 3.41 5.06
CA ALA A 118 -10.26 3.17 3.91
C ALA A 118 -8.78 3.45 4.23
N ILE A 119 -8.47 4.12 5.35
CA ILE A 119 -7.10 4.56 5.68
C ILE A 119 -6.65 4.12 7.07
N CYS A 120 -5.34 4.17 7.30
CA CYS A 120 -4.74 3.90 8.61
C CYS A 120 -4.50 5.19 9.40
N THR A 121 -4.31 5.07 10.73
CA THR A 121 -4.10 6.20 11.64
C THR A 121 -2.93 7.08 11.24
N ARG A 122 -1.83 6.50 10.76
CA ARG A 122 -0.69 7.28 10.24
C ARG A 122 -1.07 8.15 9.04
N CYS A 123 -1.87 7.62 8.12
CA CYS A 123 -2.34 8.38 6.97
C CYS A 123 -3.35 9.45 7.36
N GLU A 124 -4.24 9.15 8.30
CA GLU A 124 -5.19 10.12 8.89
C GLU A 124 -4.43 11.32 9.46
N GLN A 125 -3.42 11.06 10.30
CA GLN A 125 -2.56 12.08 10.92
C GLN A 125 -1.75 12.89 9.90
N GLY A 126 -1.24 12.23 8.83
CA GLY A 126 -0.50 12.89 7.76
C GLY A 126 -1.36 13.79 6.84
N THR A 127 -2.69 13.69 6.92
CA THR A 127 -3.62 14.62 6.24
C THR A 127 -3.94 15.85 7.07
N ALA A 128 -3.49 15.94 8.33
CA ALA A 128 -3.74 17.08 9.20
C ALA A 128 -2.84 18.30 8.90
N GLN A 129 -2.44 18.48 7.63
CA GLN A 129 -1.62 19.60 7.15
C GLN A 129 -2.29 20.28 5.96
#